data_AF-A0A6B3FGL3-F1
#
_entry.id   AF-A0A6B3FGL3-F1
#
_cell.length_a   1.000
_cell.length_b   1.000
_cell.length_c   1.000
_cell.angle_alpha   90.00
_cell.angle_beta   90.00
_cell.angle_gamma   90.00
#
_symmetry.space_group_name_H-M   'P 1'
#
loop_
_entity.id
_entity.type
_entity.pdbx_description
1 polymer ?
#
loop_
_entity_poly.entity_id
_entity_poly.type
_entity_poly.pdbx_seq_one_letter_code
_entity_poly.pdbx_strand_id
1 'polypeptide(L)'
;ELIKNFAADPETCLFGTLSLWQGVDVPGPSCQLVVMDRIPFPRPDDPLMSARQKAVEEAGGNGFMAVAATHAALLMAQGAGRLVRATGDKGVVAVLDPRLANARYGSYLRASLPDFWYTTDRNQARRSLAAIDAKAKADGA
;
A
#
# COMPACT_ATOMS: atom_id res chain seq x y z
N GLU A 1 11.61 12.82 -15.19
CA GLU A 1 10.57 12.86 -16.25
C GLU A 1 9.25 12.28 -15.74
N LEU A 2 9.07 10.96 -15.62
CA LEU A 2 7.77 10.34 -15.26
C LEU A 2 7.07 10.91 -14.01
N ILE A 3 7.80 11.06 -12.91
CA ILE A 3 7.24 11.60 -11.65
C ILE A 3 6.76 13.04 -11.83
N LYS A 4 7.48 13.85 -12.63
CA LYS A 4 7.09 15.24 -12.90
C LYS A 4 5.80 15.30 -13.72
N ASN A 5 5.66 14.42 -14.72
CA ASN A 5 4.46 14.36 -15.55
C ASN A 5 3.25 13.90 -14.75
N PHE A 6 3.42 12.88 -13.90
CA PHE A 6 2.37 12.42 -12.98
C PHE A 6 2.00 13.50 -11.94
N ALA A 7 2.97 14.30 -11.47
CA ALA A 7 2.68 15.40 -10.55
C ALA A 7 1.92 16.55 -11.22
N ALA A 8 2.18 16.80 -12.52
CA ALA A 8 1.63 17.92 -13.27
C ALA A 8 0.18 17.71 -13.76
N ASP A 9 -0.27 16.45 -13.86
CA ASP A 9 -1.60 16.10 -14.34
C ASP A 9 -2.32 15.16 -13.36
N PRO A 10 -3.34 15.65 -12.63
CA PRO A 10 -4.13 14.85 -11.68
C PRO A 10 -4.86 13.65 -12.32
N GLU A 11 -5.08 13.65 -13.63
CA GLU A 11 -5.77 12.57 -14.35
C GLU A 11 -4.81 11.51 -14.91
N THR A 12 -3.52 11.58 -14.56
CA THR A 12 -2.51 10.60 -14.98
C THR A 12 -2.37 9.44 -13.99
N CYS A 13 -2.16 8.22 -14.51
CA CYS A 13 -1.83 7.04 -13.72
C CYS A 13 -0.33 6.68 -13.85
N LEU A 14 0.36 6.54 -12.73
CA LEU A 14 1.74 6.05 -12.70
C LEU A 14 1.77 4.55 -12.39
N PHE A 15 2.34 3.76 -13.31
CA PHE A 15 2.54 2.33 -13.12
C PHE A 15 4.01 2.04 -12.84
N GLY A 16 4.28 1.19 -11.86
CA GLY A 16 5.64 0.73 -11.56
C GLY A 16 5.65 -0.49 -10.67
N THR A 17 6.82 -1.10 -10.58
CA THR A 17 7.11 -2.21 -9.68
C THR A 17 7.48 -1.69 -8.30
N LEU A 18 7.81 -2.58 -7.35
CA LEU A 18 8.19 -2.22 -5.98
C LEU A 18 9.33 -1.19 -5.90
N SER A 19 10.21 -1.11 -6.89
CA SER A 19 11.27 -0.09 -6.92
C SER A 19 10.72 1.34 -7.03
N LEU A 20 9.53 1.51 -7.59
CA LEU A 20 8.84 2.80 -7.64
C LEU A 20 8.33 3.24 -6.26
N TRP A 21 8.19 2.32 -5.30
CA TRP A 21 7.75 2.65 -3.95
C TRP A 21 8.88 3.28 -3.11
N GLN A 22 10.12 3.23 -3.61
CA GLN A 22 11.29 3.84 -2.99
C GLN A 22 11.59 5.19 -3.67
N GLY A 23 11.43 6.29 -2.94
CA GLY A 23 11.90 7.62 -3.36
C GLY A 23 10.97 8.43 -4.27
N VAL A 24 9.73 7.99 -4.53
CA VAL A 24 8.74 8.77 -5.28
C VAL A 24 7.88 9.60 -4.34
N ASP A 25 7.99 10.93 -4.44
CA ASP A 25 7.24 11.89 -3.63
C ASP A 25 6.52 12.87 -4.58
N VAL A 26 5.19 12.76 -4.70
CA VAL A 26 4.34 13.56 -5.61
C VAL A 26 3.32 14.39 -4.83
N PRO A 27 3.72 15.48 -4.16
CA PRO A 27 2.85 16.18 -3.21
C PRO A 27 1.59 16.74 -3.88
N GLY A 28 0.50 16.82 -3.12
CA GLY A 28 -0.73 17.48 -3.54
C GLY A 28 -1.84 16.54 -4.04
N PRO A 29 -2.84 17.09 -4.76
CA PRO A 29 -4.08 16.39 -5.12
C PRO A 29 -3.89 15.26 -6.13
N SER A 30 -2.69 15.14 -6.73
CA SER A 30 -2.40 14.21 -7.81
C SER A 30 -2.31 12.74 -7.37
N CYS A 31 -2.25 12.45 -6.06
CA CYS A 31 -2.18 11.07 -5.56
C CYS A 31 -3.34 10.74 -4.62
N GLN A 32 -4.51 10.44 -5.19
CA GLN A 32 -5.72 10.06 -4.44
C GLN A 32 -5.95 8.55 -4.36
N LEU A 33 -5.27 7.76 -5.19
CA LEU A 33 -5.44 6.31 -5.26
C LEU A 33 -4.07 5.63 -5.36
N VAL A 34 -3.79 4.76 -4.39
CA VAL A 34 -2.68 3.81 -4.46
C VAL A 34 -3.25 2.42 -4.65
N VAL A 35 -2.86 1.75 -5.73
CA VAL A 35 -3.30 0.37 -6.00
C VAL A 35 -2.13 -0.59 -5.76
N MET A 36 -2.37 -1.61 -4.94
CA MET A 36 -1.47 -2.74 -4.75
C MET A 36 -2.17 -3.96 -5.35
N ASP A 37 -1.67 -4.46 -6.48
CA ASP A 37 -2.26 -5.62 -7.15
C ASP A 37 -2.13 -6.89 -6.29
N ARG A 38 -1.03 -6.99 -5.52
CA ARG A 38 -0.72 -8.15 -4.66
C ARG A 38 -0.01 -7.74 -3.38
N ILE A 39 -0.14 -8.58 -2.35
CA ILE A 39 0.69 -8.45 -1.14
C ILE A 39 2.15 -8.74 -1.50
N PRO A 40 3.10 -7.83 -1.20
CA PRO A 40 4.49 -7.93 -1.62
C PRO A 40 5.29 -8.87 -0.71
N PHE A 41 4.94 -10.15 -0.72
CA PHE A 41 5.73 -11.16 -0.04
C PHE A 41 7.10 -11.33 -0.70
N PRO A 42 8.15 -11.64 0.09
CA PRO A 42 9.44 -11.99 -0.48
C PRO A 42 9.30 -13.22 -1.38
N ARG A 43 10.21 -13.34 -2.35
CA ARG A 43 10.21 -14.50 -3.23
C ARG A 43 10.51 -15.78 -2.42
N PRO A 44 9.83 -16.91 -2.70
CA PRO A 44 10.06 -18.15 -1.99
C PRO A 44 11.48 -18.72 -2.18
N ASP A 45 12.13 -18.38 -3.29
CA ASP A 45 13.48 -18.85 -3.66
C ASP A 45 14.60 -17.94 -3.13
N ASP A 46 14.29 -16.95 -2.30
CA ASP A 46 15.29 -16.13 -1.64
C ASP A 46 15.97 -16.93 -0.49
N PRO A 47 17.27 -17.28 -0.63
CA PRO A 47 17.95 -18.13 0.35
C PRO A 47 18.15 -17.41 1.69
N LEU A 48 18.31 -16.08 1.69
CA LEU A 48 18.49 -15.31 2.92
C LEU A 48 17.18 -15.25 3.71
N MET A 49 16.06 -15.02 3.03
CA MET A 49 14.74 -15.00 3.67
C MET A 49 14.38 -16.38 4.22
N SER A 50 14.68 -17.45 3.47
CA SER A 50 14.48 -18.83 3.92
C SER A 50 15.31 -19.15 5.16
N ALA A 51 16.59 -18.77 5.17
CA ALA A 51 17.46 -18.97 6.33
C ALA A 51 16.96 -18.22 7.58
N ARG A 52 16.48 -16.97 7.41
CA ARG A 52 15.91 -16.18 8.51
C ARG A 52 14.63 -16.80 9.07
N GLN A 53 13.75 -17.31 8.20
CA GLN A 53 12.53 -18.00 8.63
C GLN A 53 12.86 -19.24 9.46
N LYS A 54 13.79 -20.06 8.95
CA LYS A 54 14.26 -21.26 9.65
C LYS A 54 14.86 -20.95 11.01
N ALA A 55 15.69 -19.91 11.12
CA ALA A 55 16.28 -19.50 12.39
C ALA A 55 15.22 -19.11 13.44
N VAL A 56 14.12 -18.45 13.02
CA VAL A 56 13.00 -18.12 13.91
C VAL A 56 12.24 -19.38 14.33
N GLU A 57 12.03 -20.31 13.41
CA GLU A 57 11.35 -21.59 13.69
C GLU A 57 12.16 -22.48 14.64
N GLU A 58 13.49 -22.55 14.45
CA GLU A 58 14.42 -23.26 15.34
C GLU A 58 14.41 -22.67 16.76
N ALA A 59 14.12 -21.37 16.91
CA ALA A 59 13.91 -20.70 18.18
C ALA A 59 12.48 -20.85 18.75
N GLY A 60 11.61 -21.65 18.12
CA GLY A 60 10.23 -21.92 18.55
C GLY A 60 9.20 -20.86 18.12
N GLY A 61 9.58 -19.94 17.21
CA GLY A 61 8.71 -18.88 16.71
C GLY A 61 7.99 -19.23 15.40
N ASN A 62 7.20 -18.28 14.89
CA ASN A 62 6.57 -18.37 13.57
C ASN A 62 7.40 -17.63 12.53
N GLY A 63 8.22 -18.36 11.75
CA GLY A 63 9.13 -17.79 10.75
C GLY A 63 8.41 -16.94 9.70
N PHE A 64 7.29 -17.43 9.17
CA PHE A 64 6.47 -16.69 8.21
C PHE A 64 6.03 -15.33 8.77
N MET A 65 5.49 -15.29 9.99
CA MET A 65 5.03 -14.04 10.61
C MET A 65 6.19 -13.10 10.88
N ALA A 66 7.28 -13.60 11.46
CA ALA A 66 8.42 -12.79 11.85
C ALA A 66 9.17 -12.18 10.66
N VAL A 67 9.27 -12.92 9.55
CA VAL A 67 10.08 -12.53 8.39
C VAL A 67 9.21 -12.08 7.23
N ALA A 68 8.41 -12.97 6.65
CA ALA A 68 7.68 -12.70 5.41
C ALA A 68 6.53 -11.70 5.62
N ALA A 69 5.71 -11.89 6.67
CA ALA A 69 4.60 -11.00 6.96
C ALA A 69 5.08 -9.61 7.40
N THR A 70 6.11 -9.53 8.25
CA THR A 70 6.74 -8.25 8.64
C THR A 70 7.35 -7.52 7.45
N HIS A 71 8.02 -8.24 6.54
CA HIS A 71 8.56 -7.64 5.33
C HIS A 71 7.45 -7.06 4.43
N ALA A 72 6.39 -7.83 4.19
CA ALA A 72 5.25 -7.37 3.40
C ALA A 72 4.54 -6.18 4.06
N ALA A 73 4.32 -6.23 5.38
CA ALA A 73 3.74 -5.15 6.18
C ALA A 73 4.51 -3.84 6.01
N LEU A 74 5.85 -3.89 6.11
CA LEU A 74 6.72 -2.74 5.92
C LEU A 74 6.57 -2.13 4.52
N LEU A 75 6.63 -2.96 3.48
CA LEU A 75 6.50 -2.48 2.10
C LEU A 75 5.12 -1.88 1.83
N MET A 76 4.06 -2.52 2.33
CA MET A 76 2.70 -2.00 2.23
C MET A 76 2.54 -0.67 2.96
N ALA A 77 3.08 -0.53 4.17
CA ALA A 77 3.07 0.72 4.92
C ALA A 77 3.82 1.83 4.16
N GLN A 78 4.97 1.53 3.56
CA GLN A 78 5.73 2.47 2.74
C GLN A 78 4.97 2.89 1.48
N GLY A 79 4.32 1.95 0.79
CA GLY A 79 3.48 2.24 -0.38
C GLY A 79 2.26 3.08 -0.01
N ALA A 80 1.60 2.76 1.10
CA ALA A 80 0.46 3.52 1.61
C ALA A 80 0.84 4.91 2.11
N GLY A 81 2.04 5.08 2.68
CA GLY A 81 2.56 6.39 3.11
C GLY A 81 2.77 7.38 1.97
N ARG A 82 2.70 6.94 0.70
CA ARG A 82 2.69 7.83 -0.47
C ARG A 82 1.38 8.60 -0.62
N LEU A 83 0.29 8.06 -0.07
CA LEU A 83 -1.04 8.66 -0.10
C LEU A 83 -1.25 9.73 0.98
N VAL A 84 -0.69 9.52 2.18
CA VAL A 84 -0.90 10.39 3.35
C VAL A 84 0.39 11.11 3.68
N ARG A 85 0.60 12.29 3.09
CA ARG A 85 1.85 13.07 3.27
C ARG A 85 1.66 14.42 3.94
N ALA A 86 0.48 15.01 3.83
CA ALA A 86 0.05 16.17 4.58
C ALA A 86 -1.26 15.89 5.31
N THR A 87 -1.54 16.67 6.36
CA THR A 87 -2.74 16.54 7.21
C THR A 87 -4.07 16.66 6.45
N GLY A 88 -4.04 17.25 5.25
CA GLY A 88 -5.20 17.41 4.39
C GLY A 88 -5.37 16.32 3.33
N ASP A 89 -4.38 15.45 3.14
CA ASP A 89 -4.41 14.46 2.07
C ASP A 89 -5.49 13.41 2.35
N LYS A 90 -6.30 13.14 1.33
CA LYS A 90 -7.34 12.11 1.36
C LYS A 90 -7.17 11.21 0.15
N GLY A 91 -7.37 9.92 0.36
CA GLY A 91 -7.35 8.98 -0.75
C GLY A 91 -7.79 7.59 -0.34
N VAL A 92 -7.55 6.66 -1.25
CA VAL A 92 -7.85 5.24 -1.09
C VAL A 92 -6.59 4.43 -1.35
N VAL A 93 -6.27 3.49 -0.45
CA VAL A 93 -5.33 2.41 -0.73
C VAL A 93 -6.14 1.17 -1.09
N ALA A 94 -6.10 0.77 -2.36
CA ALA A 94 -6.81 -0.39 -2.87
C ALA A 94 -5.85 -1.58 -2.98
N VAL A 95 -5.99 -2.57 -2.10
CA VAL A 95 -5.25 -3.84 -2.17
C VAL A 95 -6.14 -4.86 -2.87
N LEU A 96 -5.75 -5.27 -4.09
CA LEU A 96 -6.52 -6.17 -4.95
C LEU A 96 -6.21 -7.66 -4.68
N ASP A 97 -5.65 -7.95 -3.51
CA ASP A 97 -5.34 -9.29 -3.06
C ASP A 97 -6.36 -9.76 -2.01
N PRO A 98 -7.19 -10.78 -2.31
CA PRO A 98 -8.21 -11.26 -1.38
C PRO A 98 -7.63 -11.80 -0.07
N ARG A 99 -6.34 -12.14 -0.04
CA ARG A 99 -5.65 -12.60 1.17
C ARG A 99 -5.63 -11.52 2.26
N LEU A 100 -5.66 -10.23 1.92
CA LEU A 100 -5.73 -9.19 2.95
C LEU A 100 -7.02 -9.25 3.77
N ALA A 101 -8.13 -9.63 3.13
CA ALA A 101 -9.43 -9.78 3.77
C ALA A 101 -9.61 -11.15 4.44
N ASN A 102 -9.13 -12.21 3.78
CA ASN A 102 -9.49 -13.59 4.15
C ASN A 102 -8.42 -14.34 4.93
N ALA A 103 -7.14 -13.97 4.82
CA ALA A 103 -6.07 -14.69 5.49
C ALA A 103 -5.98 -14.30 6.97
N ARG A 104 -5.57 -15.25 7.83
CA ARG A 104 -5.41 -15.02 9.27
C ARG A 104 -4.41 -13.89 9.60
N TYR A 105 -3.39 -13.70 8.77
CA TYR A 105 -2.41 -12.62 8.91
C TYR A 105 -2.90 -11.28 8.34
N GLY A 106 -4.06 -11.24 7.68
CA GLY A 106 -4.57 -10.02 7.05
C GLY A 106 -4.83 -8.89 8.05
N SER A 107 -5.25 -9.22 9.28
CA SER A 107 -5.36 -8.22 10.36
C SER A 107 -4.01 -7.60 10.74
N TYR A 108 -2.94 -8.40 10.78
CA TYR A 108 -1.58 -7.92 11.06
C TYR A 108 -1.10 -6.95 9.97
N LEU A 109 -1.30 -7.29 8.70
CA LEU A 109 -0.94 -6.41 7.58
C LEU A 109 -1.77 -5.12 7.56
N ARG A 110 -3.06 -5.18 7.93
CA ARG A 110 -3.90 -3.97 8.03
C ARG A 110 -3.45 -3.08 9.19
N ALA A 111 -3.07 -3.66 10.32
CA ALA A 111 -2.60 -2.91 11.48
C ALA A 111 -1.25 -2.20 11.24
N SER A 112 -0.46 -2.61 10.25
CA SER A 112 0.77 -1.90 9.87
C SER A 112 0.53 -0.71 8.95
N LEU A 113 -0.66 -0.60 8.34
CA LEU A 113 -1.03 0.56 7.53
C LEU A 113 -1.39 1.73 8.45
N PRO A 114 -1.34 2.99 7.94
CA PRO A 114 -2.00 4.11 8.59
C PRO A 114 -3.45 3.80 8.95
N ASP A 115 -4.01 4.53 9.92
CA ASP A 115 -5.37 4.34 10.42
C ASP A 115 -6.42 4.74 9.38
N PHE A 116 -6.59 3.86 8.38
CA PHE A 116 -7.57 4.01 7.32
C PHE A 116 -8.90 3.38 7.73
N TRP A 117 -9.97 4.04 7.32
CA TRP A 117 -11.26 3.40 7.30
C TRP A 117 -11.28 2.22 6.31
N TYR A 118 -11.56 1.02 6.82
CA TYR A 118 -11.49 -0.22 6.05
C TYR A 118 -12.84 -0.62 5.46
N THR A 119 -12.85 -1.03 4.19
CA THR A 119 -14.02 -1.62 3.54
C THR A 119 -13.61 -2.68 2.51
N THR A 120 -14.46 -3.69 2.31
CA THR A 120 -14.36 -4.67 1.23
C THR A 120 -15.40 -4.43 0.12
N ASP A 121 -16.30 -3.46 0.30
CA ASP A 121 -17.30 -3.11 -0.71
C ASP A 121 -16.68 -2.18 -1.77
N ARG A 122 -16.56 -2.71 -3.00
CA ARG A 122 -16.08 -1.97 -4.17
C ARG A 122 -16.89 -0.71 -4.44
N ASN A 123 -18.22 -0.76 -4.32
CA ASN A 123 -19.08 0.38 -4.62
C ASN A 123 -18.83 1.50 -3.62
N GLN A 124 -18.67 1.13 -2.35
CA GLN A 124 -18.32 2.06 -1.31
C GLN A 124 -16.94 2.71 -1.54
N ALA A 125 -15.91 1.93 -1.89
CA ALA A 125 -14.59 2.48 -2.21
C ALA A 125 -14.64 3.47 -3.39
N ARG A 126 -15.40 3.15 -4.45
CA ARG A 126 -15.61 4.05 -5.60
C ARG A 126 -16.34 5.33 -5.22
N ARG A 127 -17.38 5.24 -4.37
CA ARG A 127 -18.08 6.43 -3.85
C ARG A 127 -17.15 7.32 -3.04
N SER A 128 -16.33 6.74 -2.17
CA SER A 128 -15.36 7.49 -1.37
C SER A 128 -14.33 8.20 -2.26
N LEU A 129 -13.78 7.51 -3.26
CA LEU A 129 -12.83 8.10 -4.19
C LEU A 129 -13.46 9.25 -5.01
N ALA A 130 -14.68 9.06 -5.52
CA ALA A 130 -15.40 10.11 -6.26
C ALA A 130 -15.68 11.35 -5.39
N ALA A 131 -16.01 11.15 -4.11
CA ALA A 131 -16.21 12.26 -3.17
C ALA A 131 -14.90 13.01 -2.85
N ILE A 132 -13.78 12.28 -2.78
CA ILE A 132 -12.45 12.87 -2.58
C ILE A 132 -12.05 13.71 -3.80
N ASP A 133 -12.21 13.18 -5.01
CA ASP A 133 -11.92 13.89 -6.26
C ASP A 133 -12.77 15.17 -6.42
N ALA A 134 -14.08 15.05 -6.18
CA ALA A 134 -14.99 16.19 -6.24
C ALA A 134 -14.62 17.29 -5.24
N LYS A 135 -14.16 16.92 -4.04
CA LYS A 135 -13.68 17.88 -3.05
C LYS A 135 -12.37 18.54 -3.49
N ALA A 136 -11.41 17.78 -4.01
CA ALA A 136 -10.15 18.32 -4.49
C ALA A 136 -10.39 19.39 -5.58
N LYS A 137 -11.25 19.09 -6.57
CA LYS A 137 -11.65 20.03 -7.63
C LYS A 137 -12.32 21.29 -7.08
N ALA A 138 -13.15 21.17 -6.05
CA ALA A 138 -13.79 22.31 -5.41
C ALA A 138 -12.79 23.20 -4.62
N ASP A 139 -11.74 22.61 -4.08
CA ASP A 139 -10.68 23.29 -3.32
C ASP A 139 -9.62 23.97 -4.24
N GLY A 140 -9.80 23.91 -5.57
CA GLY A 140 -8.96 24.60 -6.57
C GLY A 140 -7.71 23.83 -7.00
N ALA A 141 -7.72 22.50 -6.85
CA ALA A 141 -6.72 21.57 -7.40
C ALA A 141 -6.80 21.45 -8.93
#